data_AF-A0A382TLK0-F1
#
_entry.id   AF-A0A382TLK0-F1
#
_cell.length_a   1.000
_cell.length_b   1.000
_cell.length_c   1.000
_cell.angle_alpha   90.00
_cell.angle_beta   90.00
_cell.angle_gamma   90.00
#
_symmetry.space_group_name_H-M   'P 1'
#
loop_
_entity.id
_entity.type
_entity.pdbx_description
1 polymer ?
#
loop_
_entity_poly.entity_id
_entity_poly.type
_entity_poly.pdbx_seq_one_letter_code
_entity_poly.pdbx_strand_id
1 'polypeptide(L)'
;DSGTLTITGAATFITTAANRHIILDESDSVFASTVTMQAGDGSNAAFGNITFVDSAAVKLHSSAASAGDLYINASTDLAVGGNLNITATTGNITQGAAVTVTGTSSFTTLATDADITLSSANALGGAVTLTTAGSGGDATLDNGTTALDIAASTVRGNLTLTSGNASGITDSGLVTVGGNFSATTNANNGDIDMETLAVTGTIALTTNDAANNNTGHATVVNATQVTLAGSSVDGNLAVTATTGNMTDSGALTVTGTSSFTTSANDATITLDTTTNAFSGAVTITTNDNAGADADVIIDGG
;
A
#
# COMPACT_ATOMS: atom_id res chain seq x y z
N ASP A 1 -18.94 -3.65 20.41
CA ASP A 1 -19.77 -3.19 21.56
C ASP A 1 -21.20 -3.09 21.01
N SER A 2 -22.19 -2.56 21.71
CA SER A 2 -23.39 -1.97 21.09
C SER A 2 -23.66 -0.55 21.61
N GLY A 3 -22.64 0.10 22.19
CA GLY A 3 -22.74 1.43 22.73
C GLY A 3 -21.42 2.19 22.68
N THR A 4 -21.53 3.51 22.56
CA THR A 4 -20.39 4.44 22.54
C THR A 4 -19.63 4.41 23.87
N LEU A 5 -18.31 4.27 23.81
CA LEU A 5 -17.44 4.35 24.99
C LEU A 5 -16.78 5.73 25.07
N THR A 6 -16.79 6.35 26.25
CA THR A 6 -15.99 7.55 26.51
C THR A 6 -15.05 7.26 27.68
N ILE A 7 -13.79 6.97 27.37
CA ILE A 7 -12.78 6.61 28.36
C ILE A 7 -11.69 7.69 28.40
N THR A 8 -11.60 8.38 29.53
CA THR A 8 -10.63 9.47 29.73
C THR A 8 -9.30 9.01 30.32
N GLY A 9 -9.26 7.81 30.91
CA GLY A 9 -8.06 7.19 31.47
C GLY A 9 -7.47 6.12 30.55
N ALA A 10 -6.41 5.45 31.00
CA ALA A 10 -5.92 4.25 30.33
C ALA A 10 -6.98 3.14 30.36
N ALA A 11 -7.17 2.44 29.25
CA ALA A 11 -8.13 1.36 29.11
C ALA A 11 -7.44 0.04 28.80
N THR A 12 -7.86 -1.05 29.45
CA THR A 12 -7.42 -2.40 29.12
C THR A 12 -8.62 -3.30 28.81
N PHE A 13 -8.64 -3.86 27.60
CA PHE A 13 -9.65 -4.83 27.16
C PHE A 13 -9.00 -6.21 27.08
N ILE A 14 -9.54 -7.18 27.82
CA ILE A 14 -8.92 -8.49 27.99
C ILE A 14 -9.82 -9.58 27.40
N THR A 15 -9.24 -10.47 26.59
CA THR A 15 -9.86 -11.75 26.25
C THR A 15 -9.22 -12.87 27.05
N THR A 16 -9.98 -13.56 27.89
CA THR A 16 -9.47 -14.62 28.80
C THR A 16 -9.20 -15.96 28.11
N ALA A 17 -9.39 -16.05 26.80
CA ALA A 17 -9.14 -17.25 25.99
C ALA A 17 -8.56 -16.87 24.63
N ALA A 18 -7.87 -17.82 23.99
CA ALA A 18 -7.31 -17.64 22.64
C ALA A 18 -8.39 -17.52 21.56
N ASN A 19 -8.02 -16.89 20.44
CA ASN A 19 -8.85 -16.69 19.24
C ASN A 19 -10.13 -15.90 19.49
N ARG A 20 -10.15 -15.10 20.55
CA ARG A 20 -11.26 -14.22 20.88
C ARG A 20 -11.11 -12.85 20.23
N HIS A 21 -12.24 -12.23 19.95
CA HIS A 21 -12.32 -10.94 19.30
C HIS A 21 -12.43 -9.80 20.31
N ILE A 22 -11.84 -8.66 19.99
CA ILE A 22 -12.15 -7.36 20.60
C ILE A 22 -12.74 -6.49 19.51
N ILE A 23 -13.96 -6.02 19.70
CA ILE A 23 -14.69 -5.21 18.72
C ILE A 23 -15.16 -3.93 19.41
N LEU A 24 -14.45 -2.85 19.13
CA LEU A 24 -14.72 -1.48 19.56
C LEU A 24 -14.97 -0.65 18.30
N ASP A 25 -16.16 -0.80 17.73
CA ASP A 25 -16.54 -0.43 16.36
C ASP A 25 -17.42 0.83 16.26
N GLU A 26 -17.79 1.41 17.38
CA GLU A 26 -18.63 2.60 17.42
C GLU A 26 -17.82 3.86 17.09
N SER A 27 -18.21 4.60 16.05
CA SER A 27 -17.51 5.79 15.53
C SER A 27 -17.33 6.91 16.55
N ASP A 28 -18.25 6.98 17.50
CA ASP A 28 -18.29 8.05 18.50
C ASP A 28 -17.48 7.68 19.75
N SER A 29 -16.82 6.51 19.76
CA SER A 29 -16.00 6.10 20.90
C SER A 29 -14.75 6.96 21.03
N VAL A 30 -14.48 7.40 22.26
CA VAL A 30 -13.38 8.30 22.60
C VAL A 30 -12.44 7.62 23.58
N PHE A 31 -11.17 7.47 23.21
CA PHE A 31 -10.11 6.99 24.08
C PHE A 31 -9.02 8.07 24.22
N ALA A 32 -9.10 8.87 25.30
CA ALA A 32 -8.24 10.05 25.44
C ALA A 32 -6.80 9.75 25.92
N SER A 33 -6.47 8.48 26.15
CA SER A 33 -5.19 8.03 26.73
C SER A 33 -4.69 6.80 25.97
N THR A 34 -3.98 5.89 26.64
CA THR A 34 -3.53 4.63 26.07
C THR A 34 -4.64 3.57 26.09
N VAL A 35 -4.66 2.72 25.06
CA VAL A 35 -5.51 1.53 25.02
C VAL A 35 -4.62 0.29 24.94
N THR A 36 -4.85 -0.66 25.83
CA THR A 36 -4.25 -1.99 25.77
C THR A 36 -5.31 -3.01 25.41
N MET A 37 -5.08 -3.77 24.35
CA MET A 37 -5.83 -4.98 24.03
C MET A 37 -4.98 -6.16 24.45
N GLN A 38 -5.46 -6.97 25.40
CA GLN A 38 -4.70 -8.11 25.94
C GLN A 38 -5.36 -9.46 25.64
N ALA A 39 -4.60 -10.37 25.04
CA ALA A 39 -5.00 -11.75 24.82
C ALA A 39 -4.41 -12.66 25.88
N GLY A 40 -5.24 -13.50 26.49
CA GLY A 40 -4.87 -14.29 27.66
C GLY A 40 -4.80 -13.40 28.90
N ASP A 41 -5.23 -13.91 30.04
CA ASP A 41 -5.12 -13.27 31.35
C ASP A 41 -3.66 -13.28 31.88
N GLY A 42 -2.70 -12.89 31.04
CA GLY A 42 -1.26 -13.07 31.28
C GLY A 42 -0.70 -14.37 30.71
N SER A 43 -1.49 -15.11 29.92
CA SER A 43 -1.05 -16.26 29.13
C SER A 43 -0.76 -15.86 27.68
N ASN A 44 0.24 -16.48 27.06
CA ASN A 44 0.71 -16.18 25.70
C ASN A 44 -0.33 -16.61 24.63
N ALA A 45 -1.45 -15.90 24.49
CA ALA A 45 -2.56 -16.26 23.61
C ALA A 45 -2.60 -15.41 22.33
N ALA A 46 -3.14 -15.99 21.25
CA ALA A 46 -3.42 -15.26 20.01
C ALA A 46 -4.81 -14.62 20.06
N PHE A 47 -4.93 -13.41 19.49
CA PHE A 47 -6.23 -12.82 19.19
C PHE A 47 -6.93 -13.54 18.03
N GLY A 48 -8.26 -13.48 18.01
CA GLY A 48 -9.00 -13.56 16.76
C GLY A 48 -8.95 -12.20 16.06
N ASN A 49 -10.09 -11.67 15.64
CA ASN A 49 -10.19 -10.33 15.06
C ASN A 49 -10.08 -9.21 16.10
N ILE A 50 -9.47 -8.10 15.70
CA ILE A 50 -9.50 -6.81 16.39
C ILE A 50 -10.17 -5.79 15.48
N THR A 51 -11.17 -5.09 16.02
CA THR A 51 -11.72 -3.88 15.43
C THR A 51 -11.62 -2.76 16.44
N PHE A 52 -11.00 -1.65 16.03
CA PHE A 52 -10.80 -0.48 16.88
C PHE A 52 -11.08 0.79 16.11
N VAL A 53 -12.05 1.55 16.60
CA VAL A 53 -12.38 2.89 16.12
C VAL A 53 -12.10 3.89 17.23
N ASP A 54 -11.29 4.89 16.94
CA ASP A 54 -10.99 5.99 17.86
C ASP A 54 -11.41 7.33 17.26
N SER A 55 -12.00 8.16 18.12
CA SER A 55 -12.20 9.59 17.94
C SER A 55 -10.93 10.38 17.56
N ALA A 56 -9.73 9.86 17.84
CA ALA A 56 -8.45 10.54 17.68
C ALA A 56 -7.49 9.81 16.71
N ALA A 57 -6.21 10.20 16.73
CA ALA A 57 -5.15 9.46 16.06
C ALA A 57 -4.91 8.11 16.74
N VAL A 58 -4.55 7.09 15.97
CA VAL A 58 -4.20 5.75 16.49
C VAL A 58 -2.73 5.48 16.20
N LYS A 59 -1.98 5.10 17.23
CA LYS A 59 -0.59 4.68 17.10
C LYS A 59 -0.44 3.23 17.54
N LEU A 60 -0.24 2.32 16.59
CA LEU A 60 0.06 0.92 16.89
C LEU A 60 1.44 0.84 17.53
N HIS A 61 1.51 0.43 18.80
CA HIS A 61 2.73 0.57 19.58
C HIS A 61 3.06 -0.70 20.37
N SER A 62 4.35 -0.93 20.62
CA SER A 62 4.85 -2.06 21.41
C SER A 62 4.62 -1.90 22.92
N SER A 63 4.05 -0.77 23.34
CA SER A 63 3.66 -0.52 24.73
C SER A 63 2.65 0.62 24.81
N ALA A 64 1.84 0.63 25.87
CA ALA A 64 0.90 1.70 26.20
C ALA A 64 1.62 2.89 26.87
N ALA A 65 2.45 3.60 26.13
CA ALA A 65 3.39 4.59 26.68
C ALA A 65 2.86 6.03 26.64
N SER A 66 2.04 6.37 25.64
CA SER A 66 1.55 7.73 25.38
C SER A 66 0.09 7.73 24.90
N ALA A 67 -0.63 8.82 25.13
CA ALA A 67 -2.00 8.95 24.64
C ALA A 67 -2.08 8.72 23.12
N GLY A 68 -3.10 7.98 22.68
CA GLY A 68 -3.26 7.52 21.29
C GLY A 68 -2.51 6.23 20.96
N ASP A 69 -1.63 5.72 21.86
CA ASP A 69 -1.04 4.39 21.66
C ASP A 69 -2.12 3.31 21.85
N LEU A 70 -2.29 2.49 20.81
CA LEU A 70 -2.95 1.19 20.86
C LEU A 70 -1.87 0.11 21.00
N TYR A 71 -1.81 -0.50 22.18
CA TYR A 71 -0.93 -1.63 22.46
C TYR A 71 -1.69 -2.95 22.36
N ILE A 72 -1.31 -3.79 21.40
CA ILE A 72 -1.84 -5.14 21.25
C ILE A 72 -0.88 -6.09 21.96
N ASN A 73 -1.24 -6.49 23.18
CA ASN A 73 -0.49 -7.42 24.03
C ASN A 73 -1.00 -8.85 23.78
N ALA A 74 -0.34 -9.57 22.88
CA ALA A 74 -0.64 -10.96 22.55
C ALA A 74 0.56 -11.86 22.85
N SER A 75 0.54 -13.11 22.36
CA SER A 75 1.69 -14.02 22.50
C SER A 75 3.01 -13.45 21.98
N THR A 76 2.91 -12.60 20.96
CA THR A 76 3.93 -11.67 20.51
C THR A 76 3.26 -10.30 20.49
N ASP A 77 3.90 -9.28 21.04
CA ASP A 77 3.37 -7.92 20.98
C ASP A 77 3.09 -7.52 19.52
N LEU A 78 1.97 -6.81 19.31
CA LEU A 78 1.46 -6.40 18.00
C LEU A 78 1.09 -7.56 17.05
N ALA A 79 0.84 -8.76 17.60
CA ALA A 79 0.33 -9.88 16.81
C ALA A 79 -1.20 -10.05 16.91
N VAL A 80 -1.84 -10.26 15.77
CA VAL A 80 -3.27 -10.55 15.63
C VAL A 80 -3.46 -11.82 14.83
N GLY A 81 -4.09 -12.84 15.43
CA GLY A 81 -4.31 -14.14 14.80
C GLY A 81 -5.53 -14.21 13.88
N GLY A 82 -6.36 -13.17 13.85
CA GLY A 82 -7.41 -12.95 12.87
C GLY A 82 -7.18 -11.65 12.09
N ASN A 83 -8.27 -10.93 11.80
CA ASN A 83 -8.23 -9.67 11.07
C ASN A 83 -7.92 -8.47 11.99
N LEU A 84 -7.26 -7.45 11.45
CA LEU A 84 -7.03 -6.17 12.12
C LEU A 84 -7.73 -5.05 11.37
N ASN A 85 -8.67 -4.37 12.03
CA ASN A 85 -9.43 -3.26 11.46
C ASN A 85 -9.26 -2.03 12.36
N ILE A 86 -8.55 -1.01 11.88
CA ILE A 86 -8.28 0.24 12.61
C ILE A 86 -8.91 1.41 11.88
N THR A 87 -9.67 2.24 12.60
CA THR A 87 -10.20 3.51 12.10
C THR A 87 -9.80 4.65 13.05
N ALA A 88 -9.14 5.67 12.51
CA ALA A 88 -8.88 6.92 13.18
C ALA A 88 -9.80 8.00 12.58
N THR A 89 -10.71 8.54 13.37
CA THR A 89 -11.76 9.42 12.83
C THR A 89 -11.28 10.87 12.65
N THR A 90 -10.40 11.39 13.52
CA THR A 90 -9.89 12.76 13.41
C THR A 90 -8.37 12.88 13.29
N GLY A 91 -7.65 11.77 13.19
CA GLY A 91 -6.18 11.78 13.19
C GLY A 91 -5.56 10.70 12.33
N ASN A 92 -4.23 10.68 12.36
CA ASN A 92 -3.44 9.74 11.57
C ASN A 92 -3.46 8.34 12.19
N ILE A 93 -3.19 7.34 11.36
CA ILE A 93 -2.78 6.01 11.81
C ILE A 93 -1.27 5.93 11.67
N THR A 94 -0.56 5.64 12.76
CA THR A 94 0.90 5.48 12.75
C THR A 94 1.31 4.20 13.46
N GLN A 95 2.58 3.83 13.35
CA GLN A 95 3.14 2.73 14.13
C GLN A 95 4.46 3.10 14.79
N GLY A 96 4.72 2.54 15.97
CA GLY A 96 6.02 2.58 16.65
C GLY A 96 6.82 1.28 16.55
N ALA A 97 6.20 0.19 16.11
CA ALA A 97 6.85 -1.09 15.86
C ALA A 97 6.06 -1.88 14.80
N ALA A 98 6.70 -2.92 14.24
CA ALA A 98 6.08 -3.78 13.25
C ALA A 98 4.85 -4.53 13.81
N VAL A 99 3.83 -4.67 12.97
CA VAL A 99 2.57 -5.35 13.28
C VAL A 99 2.54 -6.67 12.51
N THR A 100 2.12 -7.74 13.19
CA THR A 100 1.94 -9.06 12.57
C THR A 100 0.46 -9.41 12.57
N VAL A 101 -0.10 -9.68 11.39
CA VAL A 101 -1.51 -10.04 11.23
C VAL A 101 -1.59 -11.25 10.32
N THR A 102 -2.21 -12.33 10.78
CA THR A 102 -2.38 -13.53 9.94
C THR A 102 -3.56 -13.39 8.98
N GLY A 103 -4.61 -12.68 9.38
CA GLY A 103 -5.77 -12.37 8.55
C GLY A 103 -5.59 -11.11 7.71
N THR A 104 -6.69 -10.53 7.26
CA THR A 104 -6.70 -9.28 6.51
C THR A 104 -6.45 -8.07 7.40
N SER A 105 -5.89 -7.00 6.85
CA SER A 105 -5.69 -5.74 7.56
C SER A 105 -6.41 -4.58 6.88
N SER A 106 -7.08 -3.72 7.64
CA SER A 106 -7.77 -2.52 7.14
C SER A 106 -7.39 -1.33 8.00
N PHE A 107 -6.89 -0.28 7.36
CA PHE A 107 -6.53 0.98 8.01
C PHE A 107 -7.28 2.13 7.34
N THR A 108 -8.02 2.90 8.13
CA THR A 108 -8.90 3.97 7.63
C THR A 108 -8.71 5.25 8.42
N THR A 109 -8.40 6.35 7.74
CA THR A 109 -8.51 7.71 8.31
C THR A 109 -9.73 8.41 7.73
N LEU A 110 -10.52 9.07 8.59
CA LEU A 110 -11.71 9.83 8.14
C LEU A 110 -11.47 11.35 8.12
N ALA A 111 -10.48 11.84 8.87
CA ALA A 111 -10.08 13.24 8.81
C ALA A 111 -9.50 13.58 7.44
N THR A 112 -9.84 14.78 6.96
CA THR A 112 -9.25 15.32 5.74
C THR A 112 -7.74 15.47 5.94
N ASP A 113 -6.98 14.94 5.00
CA ASP A 113 -5.52 14.97 4.94
C ASP A 113 -4.83 14.26 6.12
N ALA A 114 -5.51 13.28 6.73
CA ALA A 114 -4.91 12.42 7.74
C ALA A 114 -4.24 11.19 7.10
N ASP A 115 -3.02 10.92 7.52
CA ASP A 115 -2.12 9.92 6.92
C ASP A 115 -2.24 8.54 7.56
N ILE A 116 -1.84 7.52 6.80
CA ILE A 116 -1.56 6.17 7.29
C ILE A 116 -0.06 5.88 7.11
N THR A 117 0.68 5.74 8.20
CA THR A 117 2.13 5.50 8.17
C THR A 117 2.49 4.21 8.88
N LEU A 118 2.71 3.15 8.09
CA LEU A 118 3.06 1.81 8.53
C LEU A 118 4.45 1.39 7.98
N SER A 119 5.48 2.18 8.30
CA SER A 119 6.79 2.16 7.61
C SER A 119 7.86 1.24 8.23
N SER A 120 7.55 0.48 9.26
CA SER A 120 8.42 -0.61 9.74
C SER A 120 8.06 -1.90 9.01
N ALA A 121 9.00 -2.81 8.87
CA ALA A 121 8.79 -4.12 8.24
C ALA A 121 7.68 -4.94 8.94
N ASN A 122 6.44 -4.76 8.49
CA ASN A 122 5.27 -5.47 9.02
C ASN A 122 5.23 -6.92 8.51
N ALA A 123 4.28 -7.69 9.01
CA ALA A 123 3.94 -9.01 8.51
C ALA A 123 2.42 -9.16 8.42
N LEU A 124 1.82 -8.42 7.49
CA LEU A 124 0.39 -8.47 7.17
C LEU A 124 0.20 -9.59 6.13
N GLY A 125 -0.26 -10.75 6.59
CA GLY A 125 -0.29 -11.99 5.81
C GLY A 125 -1.51 -12.16 4.91
N GLY A 126 -2.62 -11.47 5.21
CA GLY A 126 -3.76 -11.35 4.31
C GLY A 126 -3.75 -10.02 3.57
N ALA A 127 -4.69 -9.88 2.62
CA ALA A 127 -4.83 -8.66 1.83
C ALA A 127 -5.04 -7.41 2.73
N VAL A 128 -4.47 -6.28 2.28
CA VAL A 128 -4.44 -5.02 3.01
C VAL A 128 -5.30 -3.98 2.30
N THR A 129 -6.19 -3.33 3.04
CA THR A 129 -6.96 -2.17 2.59
C THR A 129 -6.46 -0.90 3.26
N LEU A 130 -6.19 0.14 2.45
CA LEU A 130 -5.80 1.47 2.89
C LEU A 130 -6.85 2.48 2.41
N THR A 131 -7.38 3.30 3.32
CA THR A 131 -8.36 4.34 2.97
C THR A 131 -8.05 5.65 3.67
N THR A 132 -7.82 6.71 2.89
CA THR A 132 -7.61 8.06 3.40
C THR A 132 -8.67 9.04 2.87
N ALA A 133 -8.86 10.16 3.56
CA ALA A 133 -9.73 11.25 3.15
C ALA A 133 -8.91 12.51 2.82
N GLY A 134 -9.40 13.36 1.91
CA GLY A 134 -8.68 14.57 1.47
C GLY A 134 -7.52 14.30 0.52
N SER A 135 -7.18 15.26 -0.35
CA SER A 135 -6.13 15.08 -1.36
C SER A 135 -4.71 15.05 -0.78
N GLY A 136 -4.53 15.41 0.48
CA GLY A 136 -3.26 15.32 1.20
C GLY A 136 -3.14 14.10 2.12
N GLY A 137 -4.13 13.20 2.15
CA GLY A 137 -4.08 12.00 2.99
C GLY A 137 -3.24 10.92 2.34
N ASP A 138 -1.98 10.81 2.76
CA ASP A 138 -1.00 9.88 2.21
C ASP A 138 -1.04 8.52 2.93
N ALA A 139 -0.59 7.47 2.25
CA ALA A 139 -0.41 6.15 2.84
C ALA A 139 0.98 5.58 2.51
N THR A 140 1.67 5.10 3.54
CA THR A 140 2.96 4.41 3.42
C THR A 140 2.88 3.06 4.13
N LEU A 141 3.30 1.99 3.46
CA LEU A 141 3.32 0.64 4.00
C LEU A 141 4.60 -0.10 3.60
N ASP A 142 5.30 -0.63 4.59
CA ASP A 142 6.33 -1.66 4.43
C ASP A 142 5.81 -2.99 5.00
N ASN A 143 5.69 -4.02 4.16
CA ASN A 143 5.25 -5.35 4.59
C ASN A 143 6.39 -6.34 4.83
N GLY A 144 7.61 -5.82 5.03
CA GLY A 144 8.77 -6.61 5.41
C GLY A 144 8.99 -7.78 4.46
N THR A 145 9.19 -8.97 5.00
CA THR A 145 9.41 -10.18 4.19
C THR A 145 8.12 -10.95 3.91
N THR A 146 6.96 -10.39 4.21
CA THR A 146 5.65 -11.01 3.95
C THR A 146 5.12 -10.51 2.62
N ALA A 147 4.52 -11.41 1.82
CA ALA A 147 3.95 -11.03 0.53
C ALA A 147 2.93 -9.91 0.73
N LEU A 148 2.99 -8.87 -0.09
CA LEU A 148 2.10 -7.72 0.00
C LEU A 148 1.04 -7.82 -1.08
N ASP A 149 -0.20 -8.06 -0.67
CA ASP A 149 -1.39 -7.96 -1.52
C ASP A 149 -2.22 -6.74 -1.06
N ILE A 150 -2.34 -5.74 -1.92
CA ILE A 150 -3.23 -4.60 -1.71
C ILE A 150 -4.60 -4.93 -2.29
N ALA A 151 -5.58 -5.09 -1.40
CA ALA A 151 -6.98 -5.15 -1.80
C ALA A 151 -7.48 -3.78 -2.27
N ALA A 152 -8.72 -3.74 -2.76
CA ALA A 152 -9.38 -2.49 -3.16
C ALA A 152 -9.18 -1.39 -2.10
N SER A 153 -8.54 -0.29 -2.52
CA SER A 153 -8.03 0.76 -1.65
C SER A 153 -8.25 2.13 -2.26
N THR A 154 -8.42 3.16 -1.43
CA THR A 154 -8.62 4.54 -1.88
C THR A 154 -7.73 5.46 -1.07
N VAL A 155 -6.58 5.79 -1.63
CA VAL A 155 -5.60 6.72 -1.05
C VAL A 155 -5.71 8.01 -1.82
N ARG A 156 -6.25 9.05 -1.21
CA ARG A 156 -6.56 10.29 -1.92
C ARG A 156 -5.34 11.20 -2.11
N GLY A 157 -4.28 10.99 -1.35
CA GLY A 157 -2.93 11.53 -1.57
C GLY A 157 -2.00 10.51 -2.26
N ASN A 158 -0.74 10.47 -1.84
CA ASN A 158 0.29 9.57 -2.34
C ASN A 158 0.22 8.19 -1.68
N LEU A 159 0.56 7.15 -2.44
CA LEU A 159 0.70 5.78 -1.94
C LEU A 159 2.13 5.29 -2.16
N THR A 160 2.81 4.94 -1.07
CA THR A 160 4.14 4.31 -1.10
C THR A 160 4.08 2.90 -0.51
N LEU A 161 4.48 1.90 -1.29
CA LEU A 161 4.50 0.50 -0.91
C LEU A 161 5.92 -0.06 -0.95
N THR A 162 6.27 -0.88 0.04
CA THR A 162 7.54 -1.61 0.09
C THR A 162 7.31 -3.06 0.48
N SER A 163 7.98 -3.98 -0.22
CA SER A 163 7.98 -5.42 0.07
C SER A 163 9.36 -6.02 -0.13
N GLY A 164 9.78 -6.84 0.84
CA GLY A 164 10.96 -7.69 0.80
C GLY A 164 10.62 -9.16 0.64
N ASN A 165 9.46 -9.48 0.07
CA ASN A 165 9.08 -10.84 -0.29
C ASN A 165 9.39 -11.10 -1.78
N ALA A 166 9.70 -12.35 -2.13
CA ALA A 166 9.95 -12.75 -3.52
C ALA A 166 8.69 -12.75 -4.39
N SER A 167 7.49 -12.87 -3.81
CA SER A 167 6.23 -12.60 -4.52
C SER A 167 5.97 -11.10 -4.69
N GLY A 168 6.79 -10.25 -4.05
CA GLY A 168 6.78 -8.81 -4.25
C GLY A 168 5.51 -8.11 -3.78
N ILE A 169 4.94 -7.27 -4.65
CA ILE A 169 3.75 -6.44 -4.40
C ILE A 169 2.71 -6.79 -5.47
N THR A 170 1.51 -7.19 -5.05
CA THR A 170 0.38 -7.49 -5.93
C THR A 170 -0.85 -6.68 -5.53
N ASP A 171 -1.83 -6.57 -6.43
CA ASP A 171 -3.18 -6.13 -6.09
C ASP A 171 -4.24 -7.22 -6.35
N SER A 172 -5.30 -7.18 -5.53
CA SER A 172 -6.47 -8.06 -5.65
C SER A 172 -7.78 -7.29 -5.86
N GLY A 173 -7.68 -5.97 -6.04
CA GLY A 173 -8.80 -5.10 -6.40
C GLY A 173 -8.35 -3.66 -6.62
N LEU A 174 -9.25 -2.84 -7.19
CA LEU A 174 -8.95 -1.48 -7.64
C LEU A 174 -8.23 -0.63 -6.59
N VAL A 175 -7.02 -0.19 -6.89
CA VAL A 175 -6.22 0.72 -6.06
C VAL A 175 -6.28 2.13 -6.64
N THR A 176 -7.08 2.98 -6.02
CA THR A 176 -7.21 4.39 -6.41
C THR A 176 -6.22 5.26 -5.66
N VAL A 177 -5.39 6.01 -6.38
CA VAL A 177 -4.38 6.93 -5.83
C VAL A 177 -4.56 8.33 -6.43
N GLY A 178 -4.94 9.31 -5.59
CA GLY A 178 -5.14 10.69 -6.05
C GLY A 178 -3.85 11.47 -6.30
N GLY A 179 -2.75 11.05 -5.68
CA GLY A 179 -1.40 11.57 -5.87
C GLY A 179 -0.50 10.61 -6.64
N ASN A 180 0.76 10.54 -6.22
CA ASN A 180 1.77 9.66 -6.81
C ASN A 180 1.70 8.26 -6.20
N PHE A 181 1.93 7.25 -7.03
CA PHE A 181 2.12 5.87 -6.61
C PHE A 181 3.60 5.49 -6.71
N SER A 182 4.15 4.90 -5.65
CA SER A 182 5.51 4.37 -5.62
C SER A 182 5.48 2.96 -5.05
N ALA A 183 6.04 2.01 -5.79
CA ALA A 183 6.19 0.63 -5.35
C ALA A 183 7.66 0.19 -5.44
N THR A 184 8.15 -0.40 -4.35
CA THR A 184 9.53 -0.87 -4.25
C THR A 184 9.56 -2.31 -3.76
N THR A 185 10.15 -3.21 -4.52
CA THR A 185 10.59 -4.51 -4.00
C THR A 185 12.06 -4.43 -3.62
N ASN A 186 12.41 -4.82 -2.40
CA ASN A 186 13.78 -4.72 -1.86
C ASN A 186 14.46 -6.09 -1.65
N ALA A 187 13.76 -7.18 -1.96
CA ALA A 187 14.32 -8.53 -2.03
C ALA A 187 14.52 -8.96 -3.49
N ASN A 188 15.51 -9.83 -3.71
CA ASN A 188 15.75 -10.44 -5.01
C ASN A 188 14.48 -11.14 -5.50
N ASN A 189 14.24 -11.07 -6.81
CA ASN A 189 13.09 -11.68 -7.49
C ASN A 189 11.72 -11.09 -7.12
N GLY A 190 11.65 -10.01 -6.34
CA GLY A 190 10.36 -9.41 -5.98
C GLY A 190 9.72 -8.69 -7.18
N ASP A 191 8.58 -9.18 -7.63
CA ASP A 191 7.80 -8.56 -8.71
C ASP A 191 6.90 -7.41 -8.20
N ILE A 192 6.61 -6.44 -9.05
CA ILE A 192 5.52 -5.48 -8.84
C ILE A 192 4.45 -5.80 -9.86
N ASP A 193 3.29 -6.29 -9.42
CA ASP A 193 2.19 -6.68 -10.29
C ASP A 193 0.91 -5.94 -9.89
N MET A 194 0.66 -4.80 -10.53
CA MET A 194 -0.43 -3.89 -10.22
C MET A 194 -1.37 -3.77 -11.43
N GLU A 195 -2.31 -4.70 -11.57
CA GLU A 195 -3.17 -4.83 -12.76
C GLU A 195 -4.46 -4.01 -12.65
N THR A 196 -4.74 -3.40 -11.50
CA THR A 196 -5.98 -2.64 -11.26
C THR A 196 -5.73 -1.29 -10.61
N LEU A 197 -4.80 -0.50 -11.16
CA LEU A 197 -4.54 0.85 -10.66
C LEU A 197 -5.51 1.90 -11.22
N ALA A 198 -5.75 2.94 -10.42
CA ALA A 198 -6.31 4.23 -10.84
C ALA A 198 -5.53 5.38 -10.19
N VAL A 199 -4.33 5.63 -10.70
CA VAL A 199 -3.41 6.69 -10.27
C VAL A 199 -3.59 7.92 -11.15
N THR A 200 -3.73 9.10 -10.55
CA THR A 200 -3.79 10.38 -11.28
C THR A 200 -2.48 11.17 -11.29
N GLY A 201 -1.57 10.89 -10.36
CA GLY A 201 -0.20 11.42 -10.35
C GLY A 201 0.78 10.54 -11.13
N THR A 202 2.05 10.55 -10.73
CA THR A 202 3.09 9.73 -11.35
C THR A 202 3.13 8.32 -10.77
N ILE A 203 3.66 7.36 -11.54
CA ILE A 203 3.92 5.99 -11.13
C ILE A 203 5.45 5.77 -11.11
N ALA A 204 6.01 5.42 -9.95
CA ALA A 204 7.41 5.04 -9.78
C ALA A 204 7.51 3.56 -9.39
N LEU A 205 8.39 2.83 -10.09
CA LEU A 205 8.55 1.38 -9.91
C LEU A 205 10.03 1.09 -9.69
N THR A 206 10.33 0.39 -8.60
CA THR A 206 11.70 -0.07 -8.31
C THR A 206 11.65 -1.55 -7.95
N THR A 207 12.21 -2.39 -8.81
CA THR A 207 12.49 -3.79 -8.46
C THR A 207 13.98 -3.94 -8.15
N ASN A 208 14.29 -4.69 -7.10
CA ASN A 208 15.67 -4.97 -6.71
C ASN A 208 16.05 -6.41 -7.03
N ASP A 209 17.22 -6.58 -7.61
CA ASP A 209 17.86 -7.85 -7.82
C ASP A 209 19.37 -7.73 -7.56
N ALA A 210 19.74 -7.84 -6.29
CA ALA A 210 21.14 -7.89 -5.88
C ALA A 210 21.89 -9.11 -6.47
N ALA A 211 21.17 -10.09 -7.04
CA ALA A 211 21.76 -11.26 -7.68
C ALA A 211 22.04 -11.08 -9.20
N ASN A 212 21.63 -9.95 -9.81
CA ASN A 212 21.82 -9.63 -11.22
C ASN A 212 21.38 -10.76 -12.19
N ASN A 213 20.26 -11.40 -11.88
CA ASN A 213 19.65 -12.46 -12.68
C ASN A 213 18.39 -11.99 -13.45
N ASN A 214 18.04 -10.70 -13.38
CA ASN A 214 16.96 -10.06 -14.16
C ASN A 214 15.56 -10.56 -13.84
N THR A 215 15.29 -10.88 -12.58
CA THR A 215 14.04 -11.57 -12.18
C THR A 215 12.99 -10.70 -11.52
N GLY A 216 13.31 -9.46 -11.10
CA GLY A 216 12.31 -8.54 -10.55
C GLY A 216 11.54 -7.83 -11.66
N HIS A 217 10.36 -8.31 -12.00
CA HIS A 217 9.50 -7.77 -13.06
C HIS A 217 8.55 -6.69 -12.54
N ALA A 218 8.10 -5.80 -13.42
CA ALA A 218 7.07 -4.83 -13.09
C ALA A 218 5.97 -4.82 -14.17
N THR A 219 4.74 -5.05 -13.74
CA THR A 219 3.52 -4.97 -14.55
C THR A 219 2.61 -3.92 -13.94
N VAL A 220 2.15 -2.98 -14.77
CA VAL A 220 1.18 -1.94 -14.38
C VAL A 220 0.09 -1.85 -15.43
N VAL A 221 -1.16 -1.88 -14.97
CA VAL A 221 -2.33 -1.46 -15.76
C VAL A 221 -3.03 -0.35 -14.99
N ASN A 222 -2.96 0.88 -15.53
CA ASN A 222 -3.65 2.02 -14.96
C ASN A 222 -4.94 2.31 -15.74
N ALA A 223 -6.02 2.57 -15.02
CA ALA A 223 -7.34 2.87 -15.60
C ALA A 223 -7.33 4.18 -16.41
N THR A 224 -6.38 5.08 -16.10
CA THR A 224 -6.21 6.38 -16.77
C THR A 224 -4.84 6.48 -17.44
N GLN A 225 -4.39 7.71 -17.69
CA GLN A 225 -3.10 7.99 -18.29
C GLN A 225 -1.99 7.43 -17.41
N VAL A 226 -0.80 7.25 -17.97
CA VAL A 226 0.38 6.91 -17.18
C VAL A 226 1.41 8.01 -17.35
N THR A 227 1.91 8.54 -16.24
CA THR A 227 3.17 9.29 -16.21
C THR A 227 4.16 8.49 -15.37
N LEU A 228 5.15 7.88 -16.02
CA LEU A 228 6.20 7.16 -15.32
C LEU A 228 7.17 8.18 -14.71
N ALA A 229 7.33 8.12 -13.40
CA ALA A 229 8.46 8.76 -12.72
C ALA A 229 9.71 7.88 -12.84
N GLY A 230 10.85 8.41 -12.38
CA GLY A 230 12.10 7.66 -12.39
C GLY A 230 11.92 6.25 -11.82
N SER A 231 12.23 5.23 -12.63
CA SER A 231 11.95 3.83 -12.36
C SER A 231 13.13 2.96 -12.75
N SER A 232 13.41 1.94 -11.94
CA SER A 232 14.48 0.97 -12.16
C SER A 232 13.88 -0.43 -12.07
N VAL A 233 13.85 -1.15 -13.19
CA VAL A 233 13.26 -2.48 -13.29
C VAL A 233 14.32 -3.45 -13.78
N ASP A 234 14.73 -4.35 -12.90
CA ASP A 234 15.81 -5.30 -13.21
C ASP A 234 15.36 -6.38 -14.20
N GLY A 235 14.07 -6.73 -14.22
CA GLY A 235 13.48 -7.65 -15.16
C GLY A 235 12.71 -6.96 -16.30
N ASN A 236 11.60 -7.57 -16.72
CA ASN A 236 10.71 -7.00 -17.72
C ASN A 236 9.83 -5.89 -17.13
N LEU A 237 9.56 -4.86 -17.92
CA LEU A 237 8.57 -3.83 -17.63
C LEU A 237 7.41 -3.94 -18.62
N ALA A 238 6.18 -4.08 -18.12
CA ALA A 238 4.95 -4.00 -18.90
C ALA A 238 4.04 -2.92 -18.34
N VAL A 239 3.67 -1.94 -19.15
CA VAL A 239 2.83 -0.82 -18.73
C VAL A 239 1.68 -0.62 -19.70
N THR A 240 0.48 -0.55 -19.18
CA THR A 240 -0.74 -0.26 -19.94
C THR A 240 -1.43 0.98 -19.36
N ALA A 241 -1.59 2.01 -20.19
CA ALA A 241 -2.54 3.09 -19.95
C ALA A 241 -3.88 2.73 -20.59
N THR A 242 -4.91 2.52 -19.78
CA THR A 242 -6.23 2.08 -20.29
C THR A 242 -6.95 3.22 -20.98
N THR A 243 -6.87 4.43 -20.41
CA THR A 243 -7.41 5.65 -21.03
C THR A 243 -6.35 6.73 -21.05
N GLY A 244 -6.24 7.50 -22.14
CA GLY A 244 -5.25 8.58 -22.25
C GLY A 244 -3.82 8.12 -22.54
N ASN A 245 -2.90 9.09 -22.48
CA ASN A 245 -1.53 8.97 -22.98
C ASN A 245 -0.58 8.30 -21.97
N MET A 246 0.58 7.90 -22.46
CA MET A 246 1.73 7.52 -21.65
C MET A 246 2.85 8.55 -21.81
N THR A 247 3.41 9.00 -20.68
CA THR A 247 4.53 9.93 -20.61
C THR A 247 5.57 9.45 -19.62
N ASP A 248 6.80 9.95 -19.70
CA ASP A 248 7.78 9.89 -18.61
C ASP A 248 8.09 11.29 -18.05
N SER A 249 8.62 11.31 -16.83
CA SER A 249 9.04 12.51 -16.11
C SER A 249 10.39 12.34 -15.42
N GLY A 250 10.98 11.17 -15.56
CA GLY A 250 12.27 10.78 -15.00
C GLY A 250 12.78 9.52 -15.68
N ALA A 251 14.07 9.23 -15.47
CA ALA A 251 14.77 8.18 -16.18
C ALA A 251 14.16 6.79 -15.91
N LEU A 252 13.93 6.05 -16.99
CA LEU A 252 13.51 4.65 -16.95
C LEU A 252 14.72 3.76 -17.25
N THR A 253 15.13 2.94 -16.30
CA THR A 253 16.17 1.92 -16.49
C THR A 253 15.50 0.55 -16.46
N VAL A 254 15.51 -0.17 -17.59
CA VAL A 254 14.93 -1.51 -17.70
C VAL A 254 15.96 -2.46 -18.27
N THR A 255 16.35 -3.48 -17.51
CA THR A 255 17.37 -4.43 -17.98
C THR A 255 16.76 -5.53 -18.84
N GLY A 256 15.52 -5.95 -18.56
CA GLY A 256 14.77 -6.87 -19.40
C GLY A 256 14.07 -6.20 -20.59
N THR A 257 13.02 -6.85 -21.10
CA THR A 257 12.18 -6.30 -22.17
C THR A 257 11.23 -5.23 -21.63
N SER A 258 10.84 -4.29 -22.49
CA SER A 258 9.84 -3.26 -22.17
C SER A 258 8.63 -3.39 -23.10
N SER A 259 7.43 -3.28 -22.56
CA SER A 259 6.18 -3.20 -23.31
C SER A 259 5.35 -2.01 -22.84
N PHE A 260 5.04 -1.10 -23.76
CA PHE A 260 4.24 0.08 -23.50
C PHE A 260 2.98 0.05 -24.37
N THR A 261 1.82 0.06 -23.73
CA THR A 261 0.52 -0.02 -24.40
C THR A 261 -0.38 1.14 -23.99
N THR A 262 -1.00 1.80 -24.95
CA THR A 262 -2.15 2.70 -24.73
C THR A 262 -3.38 2.08 -25.38
N SER A 263 -4.44 1.86 -24.60
CA SER A 263 -5.64 1.16 -25.10
C SER A 263 -6.66 2.10 -25.76
N ALA A 264 -6.70 3.37 -25.32
CA ALA A 264 -7.58 4.37 -25.91
C ALA A 264 -7.14 4.75 -27.33
N ASN A 265 -8.13 5.01 -28.19
CA ASN A 265 -7.86 5.48 -29.54
C ASN A 265 -7.22 6.87 -29.48
N ASP A 266 -6.28 7.11 -30.39
CA ASP A 266 -5.58 8.39 -30.56
C ASP A 266 -4.69 8.76 -29.35
N ALA A 267 -4.44 7.81 -28.44
CA ALA A 267 -3.56 8.00 -27.29
C ALA A 267 -2.09 7.85 -27.69
N THR A 268 -1.26 8.78 -27.23
CA THR A 268 0.17 8.86 -27.59
C THR A 268 1.07 8.24 -26.52
N ILE A 269 2.28 7.86 -26.93
CA ILE A 269 3.35 7.42 -26.02
C ILE A 269 4.55 8.36 -26.23
N THR A 270 4.96 9.08 -25.18
CA THR A 270 6.10 10.00 -25.19
C THR A 270 7.06 9.64 -24.06
N LEU A 271 8.17 8.98 -24.38
CA LEU A 271 9.23 8.62 -23.45
C LEU A 271 10.51 9.39 -23.83
N ASP A 272 10.54 10.67 -23.53
CA ASP A 272 11.53 11.62 -24.05
C ASP A 272 12.62 12.02 -23.03
N THR A 273 12.63 11.37 -21.87
CA THR A 273 13.71 11.55 -20.91
C THR A 273 15.02 10.98 -21.48
N THR A 274 15.98 11.86 -21.81
CA THR A 274 17.24 11.52 -22.51
C THR A 274 18.15 10.51 -21.80
N THR A 275 17.87 10.21 -20.53
CA THR A 275 18.62 9.26 -19.70
C THR A 275 17.87 7.93 -19.52
N ASN A 276 16.83 7.69 -20.31
CA ASN A 276 16.23 6.36 -20.41
C ASN A 276 17.30 5.34 -20.85
N ALA A 277 17.13 4.10 -20.41
CA ALA A 277 18.06 3.01 -20.63
C ALA A 277 17.27 1.69 -20.74
N PHE A 278 16.87 1.33 -21.96
CA PHE A 278 16.19 0.07 -22.26
C PHE A 278 17.20 -0.93 -22.83
N SER A 279 17.60 -1.93 -22.04
CA SER A 279 18.62 -2.89 -22.46
C SER A 279 18.05 -4.05 -23.30
N GLY A 280 16.79 -4.43 -23.07
CA GLY A 280 16.08 -5.43 -23.86
C GLY A 280 15.26 -4.84 -25.00
N ALA A 281 14.51 -5.70 -25.69
CA ALA A 281 13.60 -5.27 -26.75
C ALA A 281 12.49 -4.37 -26.18
N VAL A 282 12.17 -3.30 -26.90
CA VAL A 282 11.05 -2.40 -26.61
C VAL A 282 9.92 -2.68 -27.59
N THR A 283 8.75 -3.02 -27.06
CA THR A 283 7.50 -3.20 -27.82
C THR A 283 6.54 -2.08 -27.48
N ILE A 284 5.95 -1.47 -28.50
CA ILE A 284 5.04 -0.33 -28.35
C ILE A 284 3.76 -0.65 -29.07
N THR A 285 2.63 -0.46 -28.40
CA THR A 285 1.30 -0.62 -28.97
C THR A 285 0.47 0.62 -28.67
N THR A 286 0.21 1.41 -29.70
CA THR A 286 -0.82 2.45 -29.67
C THR A 286 -2.06 1.97 -30.41
N ASN A 287 -3.20 2.60 -30.15
CA ASN A 287 -4.45 2.31 -30.83
C ASN A 287 -4.95 3.57 -31.54
N ASP A 288 -5.35 3.43 -32.81
CA ASP A 288 -5.69 4.55 -33.68
C ASP A 288 -7.17 4.53 -34.06
N ASN A 289 -7.78 5.71 -34.22
CA ASN A 289 -8.99 5.84 -35.01
C ASN A 289 -8.65 6.03 -36.50
N ALA A 290 -9.57 5.61 -37.37
CA ALA A 290 -9.43 5.88 -38.80
C ALA A 290 -9.32 7.39 -39.07
N GLY A 291 -8.12 7.86 -39.42
CA GLY A 291 -7.85 9.25 -39.82
C GLY A 291 -7.17 10.14 -38.78
N ALA A 292 -6.77 9.59 -37.62
CA ALA A 292 -5.84 10.22 -36.68
C ALA A 292 -4.76 9.20 -36.31
N ASP A 293 -3.49 9.62 -36.39
CA ASP A 293 -2.36 8.76 -36.06
C ASP A 293 -2.03 8.95 -34.57
N ALA A 294 -1.87 7.86 -33.80
CA ALA A 294 -1.22 7.94 -32.50
C ALA A 294 0.29 8.14 -32.69
N ASP A 295 0.82 9.14 -32.01
CA ASP A 295 2.24 9.45 -32.05
C ASP A 295 3.03 8.65 -31.01
N VAL A 296 4.21 8.20 -31.42
CA VAL A 296 5.22 7.59 -30.56
C VAL A 296 6.50 8.41 -30.65
N ILE A 297 6.97 8.91 -29.51
CA ILE A 297 8.25 9.61 -29.37
C ILE A 297 9.05 8.87 -28.30
N ILE A 298 10.26 8.43 -28.65
CA ILE A 298 11.24 7.91 -27.71
C ILE A 298 12.57 8.64 -27.97
N ASP A 299 13.13 9.27 -26.93
CA ASP A 299 14.47 9.84 -26.93
C ASP A 299 15.28 9.22 -25.78
N GLY A 300 16.50 8.77 -26.06
CA GLY A 300 17.37 8.11 -25.08
C GLY A 300 17.20 6.58 -24.98
N GLY A 301 17.54 5.85 -26.06
CA GLY A 301 17.77 4.39 -26.04
C GLY A 301 19.12 4.06 -26.66
#